data_AF-A0A9F2NVR1-F1
#
_entry.id   AF-A0A9F2NVR1-F1
#
_cell.length_a   1.000
_cell.length_b   1.000
_cell.length_c   1.000
_cell.angle_alpha   90.00
_cell.angle_beta   90.00
_cell.angle_gamma   90.00
#
_symmetry.space_group_name_H-M   'P 1'
#
loop_
_entity.id
_entity.type
_entity.pdbx_description
1 polymer ?
#
loop_
_entity_poly.entity_id
_entity_poly.type
_entity_poly.pdbx_seq_one_letter_code
_entity_poly.pdbx_strand_id
1 'polypeptide(L)'
;FTVPEDTPELAAFLRNSSIPHSVGRREAKLVEHQKNSAKILNCTNVECLMITCSVGLLERGKSAALKIRSRLWASTFLQRKNYRYALSINVSFEVKKMPYKVQPAKLPQGSIAIKTSVIWATPNVSFIIPLWVIILAILLGLLVLAMLTLALWKCGFFDRPRRPRDDMADRVQLTSDKTTDT
;
A
#
# COMPACT_ATOMS: atom_id res chain seq x y z
N PHE A 1 -28.74 -46.13 -3.67
CA PHE A 1 -28.58 -44.82 -3.02
C PHE A 1 -29.22 -43.78 -3.91
N THR A 2 -30.47 -43.45 -3.62
CA THR A 2 -31.25 -42.43 -4.31
C THR A 2 -30.79 -41.06 -3.82
N VAL A 3 -30.15 -40.29 -4.71
CA VAL A 3 -29.85 -38.88 -4.47
C VAL A 3 -31.14 -38.09 -4.75
N PRO A 4 -31.68 -37.33 -3.79
CA PRO A 4 -32.86 -36.52 -4.04
C PRO A 4 -32.51 -35.36 -4.98
N GLU A 5 -33.32 -35.27 -6.02
CA GLU A 5 -33.46 -34.14 -6.95
C GLU A 5 -34.17 -33.01 -6.20
N ASP A 6 -33.45 -31.93 -5.86
CA ASP A 6 -34.00 -30.60 -5.57
C ASP A 6 -32.86 -29.62 -5.23
N THR A 7 -32.42 -28.81 -6.20
CA THR A 7 -31.93 -27.43 -6.01
C THR A 7 -31.49 -26.84 -7.35
N PRO A 8 -32.45 -26.39 -8.19
CA PRO A 8 -32.14 -25.67 -9.43
C PRO A 8 -31.38 -24.35 -9.20
N GLU A 9 -31.38 -23.80 -7.98
CA GLU A 9 -30.68 -22.55 -7.66
C GLU A 9 -29.15 -22.71 -7.56
N LEU A 10 -28.66 -23.81 -6.97
CA LEU A 10 -27.21 -24.02 -6.79
C LEU A 10 -26.50 -24.27 -8.12
N ALA A 11 -27.18 -24.94 -9.06
CA ALA A 11 -26.67 -25.17 -10.42
C ALA A 11 -26.63 -23.89 -11.28
N ALA A 12 -27.50 -22.92 -10.99
CA ALA A 12 -27.47 -21.59 -11.62
C ALA A 12 -26.30 -20.74 -11.08
N PHE A 13 -26.00 -20.83 -9.78
CA PHE A 13 -24.84 -20.16 -9.18
C PHE A 13 -23.50 -20.65 -9.74
N LEU A 14 -23.35 -21.96 -9.99
CA LEU A 14 -22.11 -22.54 -10.51
C LEU A 14 -21.92 -22.34 -12.02
N ARG A 15 -22.98 -22.05 -12.79
CA ARG A 15 -22.89 -21.84 -14.24
C ARG A 15 -22.44 -20.44 -14.65
N ASN A 16 -22.42 -19.48 -13.72
CA ASN A 16 -22.14 -18.08 -14.03
C ASN A 16 -20.90 -17.50 -13.33
N SER A 17 -20.16 -18.30 -12.57
CA SER A 17 -18.99 -17.83 -11.81
C SER A 17 -17.65 -18.03 -12.51
N SER A 18 -17.62 -18.08 -13.85
CA SER A 18 -16.36 -17.90 -14.58
C SER A 18 -16.05 -16.41 -14.66
N ILE A 19 -15.75 -15.79 -13.52
CA ILE A 19 -15.24 -14.42 -13.47
C ILE A 19 -13.88 -14.46 -14.17
N PRO A 20 -13.71 -13.84 -15.36
CA PRO A 20 -12.40 -13.78 -15.97
C PRO A 20 -11.57 -12.85 -15.08
N HIS A 21 -10.59 -13.41 -14.38
CA HIS A 21 -9.58 -12.62 -13.69
C HIS A 21 -8.74 -11.89 -14.75
N SER A 22 -9.21 -10.73 -15.21
CA SER A 22 -8.40 -9.84 -16.05
C SER A 22 -7.36 -9.19 -15.14
N VAL A 23 -6.17 -9.77 -15.09
CA VAL A 23 -5.01 -9.14 -14.44
C VAL A 23 -4.57 -7.97 -15.32
N GLY A 24 -5.20 -6.81 -15.10
CA GLY A 24 -4.79 -5.56 -15.71
C GLY A 24 -3.38 -5.17 -15.25
N ARG A 25 -2.49 -4.89 -16.21
CA ARG A 25 -1.14 -4.38 -15.93
C ARG A 25 -1.27 -3.03 -15.22
N ARG A 26 -0.92 -2.98 -13.93
CA ARG A 26 -0.86 -1.71 -13.18
C ARG A 26 0.44 -1.01 -13.57
N GLU A 27 0.36 -0.02 -14.43
CA GLU A 27 1.50 0.85 -14.75
C GLU A 27 1.71 1.81 -13.59
N ALA A 28 2.83 1.67 -12.88
CA ALA A 28 3.22 2.62 -11.85
C ALA A 28 3.92 3.81 -12.53
N LYS A 29 3.33 5.01 -12.44
CA LYS A 29 3.99 6.25 -12.87
C LYS A 29 5.29 6.43 -12.09
N LEU A 30 6.38 6.67 -12.81
CA LEU A 30 7.70 6.95 -12.24
C LEU A 30 7.61 8.27 -11.46
N VAL A 31 7.48 8.19 -10.13
CA VAL A 31 7.58 9.38 -9.26
C VAL A 31 9.05 9.71 -9.06
N GLU A 32 9.48 10.77 -9.72
CA GLU A 32 10.82 11.32 -9.71
C GLU A 32 11.06 12.18 -8.47
N HIS A 33 11.00 11.59 -7.29
CA HIS A 33 11.54 12.20 -6.08
C HIS A 33 12.01 11.11 -5.11
N GLN A 34 13.27 10.68 -5.24
CA GLN A 34 14.20 10.48 -4.12
C GLN A 34 15.52 9.93 -4.66
N LYS A 35 16.60 10.53 -4.17
CA LYS A 35 18.03 10.29 -4.42
C LYS A 35 18.53 8.91 -3.95
N ASN A 36 17.74 7.85 -4.16
CA ASN A 36 18.17 6.46 -3.99
C ASN A 36 18.27 5.83 -5.39
N SER A 37 19.51 5.64 -5.84
CA SER A 37 19.80 4.90 -7.07
C SER A 37 19.21 3.49 -6.96
N ALA A 38 18.52 3.04 -8.00
CA ALA A 38 17.94 1.70 -8.02
C ALA A 38 19.07 0.65 -7.98
N LYS A 39 18.95 -0.35 -7.11
CA LYS A 39 19.89 -1.47 -7.07
C LYS A 39 19.66 -2.34 -8.30
N ILE A 40 20.68 -2.45 -9.15
CA ILE A 40 20.61 -3.23 -10.38
C ILE A 40 20.91 -4.71 -10.09
N LEU A 41 19.98 -5.58 -10.45
CA LEU A 41 20.10 -7.03 -10.37
C LEU A 41 20.37 -7.57 -11.78
N ASN A 42 21.62 -8.01 -11.99
CA ASN A 42 22.12 -8.61 -13.23
C ASN A 42 22.55 -10.06 -12.96
N CYS A 43 22.69 -10.86 -14.01
CA CYS A 43 23.23 -12.24 -13.93
C CYS A 43 24.68 -12.35 -13.39
N THR A 44 25.37 -11.24 -13.13
CA THR A 44 26.66 -11.22 -12.43
C THR A 44 26.51 -11.20 -10.91
N ASN A 45 25.39 -10.67 -10.39
CA ASN A 45 25.18 -10.39 -8.97
C ASN A 45 24.14 -11.31 -8.32
N VAL A 46 23.37 -12.04 -9.13
CA VAL A 46 22.31 -12.94 -8.69
C VAL A 46 22.35 -14.22 -9.51
N GLU A 47 21.75 -15.29 -8.98
CA GLU A 47 21.55 -16.54 -9.71
C GLU A 47 20.77 -16.29 -11.01
N CYS A 48 21.32 -16.78 -12.13
CA CYS A 48 20.83 -16.50 -13.46
C CYS A 48 20.21 -17.74 -14.10
N LEU A 49 19.01 -17.59 -14.64
CA LEU A 49 18.37 -18.61 -15.46
C LEU A 49 18.81 -18.44 -16.93
N MET A 50 19.49 -19.44 -17.46
CA MET A 50 19.94 -19.47 -18.85
C MET A 50 18.90 -20.17 -19.74
N ILE A 51 18.38 -19.45 -20.73
CA ILE A 51 17.44 -19.99 -21.72
C ILE A 51 18.11 -19.93 -23.10
N THR A 52 18.28 -21.08 -23.73
CA THR A 52 18.84 -21.20 -25.08
C THR A 52 17.76 -21.62 -26.06
N CYS A 53 17.73 -20.98 -27.23
CA CYS A 53 16.76 -21.28 -28.29
C CYS A 53 17.49 -21.50 -29.61
N SER A 54 17.20 -22.60 -30.29
CA SER A 54 17.62 -22.84 -31.67
C SER A 54 16.54 -22.35 -32.63
N VAL A 55 16.90 -21.38 -33.46
CA VAL A 55 16.01 -20.86 -34.50
C VAL A 55 16.43 -21.46 -35.84
N GLY A 56 15.45 -21.94 -36.61
CA GLY A 56 15.67 -22.48 -37.95
C GLY A 56 15.93 -21.39 -39.00
N LEU A 57 15.70 -21.73 -40.27
CA LEU A 57 15.87 -20.79 -41.38
C LEU A 57 14.85 -19.64 -41.27
N LEU A 58 15.34 -18.40 -41.19
CA LEU A 58 14.53 -17.19 -41.28
C LEU A 58 14.68 -16.58 -42.68
N GLU A 59 13.59 -16.58 -43.43
CA GLU A 59 13.52 -15.87 -44.70
C GLU A 59 13.42 -14.36 -44.49
N ARG A 60 13.69 -13.60 -45.56
CA ARG A 60 13.57 -12.15 -45.55
C ARG A 60 12.15 -11.72 -45.16
N GLY A 61 12.06 -10.84 -44.16
CA GLY A 61 10.78 -10.33 -43.65
C GLY A 61 10.10 -11.23 -42.61
N LYS A 62 10.60 -12.46 -42.39
CA LYS A 62 10.15 -13.30 -41.28
C LYS A 62 10.94 -12.98 -40.01
N SER A 63 10.29 -13.09 -38.86
CA SER A 63 10.90 -12.88 -37.55
C SER A 63 10.50 -13.99 -36.58
N ALA A 64 11.39 -14.29 -35.64
CA ALA A 64 11.11 -15.19 -34.53
C ALA A 64 10.96 -14.35 -33.26
N ALA A 65 9.90 -14.58 -32.50
CA ALA A 65 9.63 -13.87 -31.26
C ALA A 65 9.64 -14.84 -30.08
N LEU A 66 10.43 -14.50 -29.05
CA LEU A 66 10.47 -15.25 -27.79
C LEU A 66 9.66 -14.49 -26.73
N LYS A 67 8.58 -15.11 -26.24
CA LYS A 67 7.72 -14.53 -25.20
C LYS A 67 7.98 -15.19 -23.85
N ILE A 68 8.67 -14.49 -22.98
CA ILE A 68 8.95 -14.94 -21.61
C ILE A 68 7.89 -14.36 -20.68
N ARG A 69 7.16 -15.22 -19.97
CA ARG A 69 6.24 -14.83 -18.90
C ARG A 69 6.87 -15.20 -17.56
N SER A 70 7.01 -14.22 -16.67
CA SER A 70 7.56 -14.43 -15.33
C SER A 70 6.67 -13.76 -14.28
N ARG A 71 6.74 -14.26 -13.04
CA ARG A 71 6.08 -13.66 -11.87
C ARG A 71 7.16 -13.24 -10.89
N LEU A 72 7.08 -12.00 -10.41
CA LEU A 72 7.95 -11.51 -9.35
C LEU A 72 7.46 -12.02 -8.00
N TRP A 73 8.35 -12.62 -7.23
CA TRP A 73 8.05 -13.08 -5.88
C TRP A 73 8.14 -11.90 -4.91
N ALA A 74 7.01 -11.35 -4.48
CA ALA A 74 7.01 -10.11 -3.71
C ALA A 74 7.79 -10.21 -2.39
N SER A 75 7.81 -11.38 -1.72
CA SER A 75 8.44 -11.51 -0.40
C SER A 75 9.95 -11.27 -0.40
N THR A 76 10.65 -11.56 -1.51
CA THR A 76 12.10 -11.33 -1.61
C THR A 76 12.44 -9.85 -1.72
N PHE A 77 11.56 -9.06 -2.35
CA PHE A 77 11.71 -7.61 -2.47
C PHE A 77 11.14 -6.87 -1.24
N LEU A 78 10.21 -7.48 -0.49
CA LEU A 78 9.60 -6.94 0.72
C LEU A 78 10.54 -6.84 1.92
N GLN A 79 11.67 -7.57 1.88
CA GLN A 79 12.54 -7.71 3.05
C GLN A 79 13.24 -6.39 3.44
N ARG A 80 13.38 -5.43 2.50
CA ARG A 80 13.84 -4.06 2.81
C ARG A 80 12.90 -3.03 2.21
N LYS A 81 12.02 -2.47 3.06
CA LYS A 81 11.21 -1.30 2.71
C LYS A 81 12.16 -0.16 2.27
N ASN A 82 11.92 0.45 1.11
CA ASN A 82 12.59 1.63 0.52
C ASN A 82 13.74 1.41 -0.50
N TYR A 83 14.05 0.19 -0.91
CA TYR A 83 14.94 -0.02 -2.06
C TYR A 83 14.16 -0.15 -3.36
N ARG A 84 14.52 0.67 -4.36
CA ARG A 84 14.11 0.46 -5.76
C ARG A 84 15.04 -0.59 -6.36
N TYR A 85 14.47 -1.60 -7.00
CA TYR A 85 15.24 -2.64 -7.68
C TYR A 85 15.06 -2.50 -9.19
N ALA A 86 16.12 -2.73 -9.95
CA ALA A 86 16.07 -2.78 -11.40
C ALA A 86 16.56 -4.17 -11.85
N LEU A 87 15.66 -5.00 -12.34
CA LEU A 87 16.01 -6.30 -12.93
C LEU A 87 16.53 -6.06 -14.35
N SER A 88 17.67 -6.65 -14.69
CA SER A 88 18.27 -6.51 -16.02
C SER A 88 18.52 -7.89 -16.63
N ILE A 89 17.93 -8.09 -17.79
CA ILE A 89 18.01 -9.33 -18.57
C ILE A 89 18.87 -9.05 -19.80
N ASN A 90 19.83 -9.92 -20.08
CA ASN A 90 20.64 -9.85 -21.30
C ASN A 90 20.15 -10.89 -22.30
N VAL A 91 19.88 -10.47 -23.53
CA VAL A 91 19.46 -11.33 -24.63
C VAL A 91 20.46 -11.17 -25.75
N SER A 92 21.07 -12.27 -26.19
CA SER A 92 21.99 -12.28 -27.33
C SER A 92 21.50 -13.25 -28.41
N PHE A 93 21.84 -12.94 -29.65
CA PHE A 93 21.65 -13.84 -30.77
C PHE A 93 22.91 -13.89 -31.63
N GLU A 94 23.13 -15.05 -32.22
CA GLU A 94 24.25 -15.31 -33.13
C GLU A 94 23.74 -16.20 -34.27
N VAL A 95 23.98 -15.76 -35.50
CA VAL A 95 23.61 -16.55 -36.68
C VAL A 95 24.72 -17.56 -36.97
N LYS A 96 24.41 -18.86 -36.91
CA LYS A 96 25.39 -19.92 -37.14
C LYS A 96 25.66 -20.23 -38.60
N LYS A 97 24.66 -20.08 -39.47
CA LYS A 97 24.75 -20.45 -40.89
C LYS A 97 23.81 -19.63 -41.75
N MET A 98 24.25 -19.28 -42.95
CA MET A 98 23.44 -18.68 -44.00
C MET A 98 23.19 -19.69 -45.14
N PRO A 99 22.05 -19.60 -45.85
CA PRO A 99 21.73 -20.50 -46.96
C PRO A 99 22.52 -20.20 -48.25
N TYR A 100 23.29 -19.11 -48.30
CA TYR A 100 24.06 -18.70 -49.48
C TYR A 100 25.33 -19.54 -49.65
N LYS A 101 25.67 -19.91 -50.90
CA LYS A 101 26.92 -20.61 -51.22
C LYS A 101 28.15 -19.76 -50.89
N VAL A 102 28.06 -18.44 -51.08
CA VAL A 102 29.08 -17.46 -50.69
C VAL A 102 28.71 -16.95 -49.30
N GLN A 103 29.49 -17.30 -48.30
CA GLN A 103 29.27 -16.84 -46.94
C GLN A 103 29.85 -15.42 -46.73
N PRO A 104 29.18 -14.58 -45.93
CA PRO A 104 29.74 -13.29 -45.55
C PRO A 104 30.98 -13.48 -44.65
N ALA A 105 31.91 -12.52 -44.68
CA ALA A 105 33.11 -12.54 -43.84
C ALA A 105 32.80 -12.55 -42.33
N LYS A 106 31.64 -12.01 -41.94
CA LYS A 106 31.15 -12.01 -40.56
C LYS A 106 29.66 -12.31 -40.54
N LEU A 107 29.28 -13.26 -39.68
CA LEU A 107 27.88 -13.61 -39.45
C LEU A 107 27.21 -12.55 -38.55
N PRO A 108 25.91 -12.26 -38.76
CA PRO A 108 25.18 -11.33 -37.91
C PRO A 108 25.12 -11.82 -36.45
N GLN A 109 25.42 -10.92 -35.52
CA GLN A 109 25.32 -11.14 -34.09
C GLN A 109 24.84 -9.85 -33.43
N GLY A 110 24.14 -9.96 -32.31
CA GLY A 110 23.68 -8.81 -31.55
C GLY A 110 23.30 -9.17 -30.13
N SER A 111 23.29 -8.17 -29.25
CA SER A 111 22.82 -8.30 -27.89
C SER A 111 22.00 -7.08 -27.47
N ILE A 112 21.03 -7.31 -26.60
CA ILE A 112 20.16 -6.28 -26.04
C ILE A 112 19.93 -6.56 -24.56
N ALA A 113 20.02 -5.50 -23.75
CA ALA A 113 19.72 -5.56 -22.33
C ALA A 113 18.34 -4.94 -22.07
N ILE A 114 17.43 -5.70 -21.46
CA ILE A 114 16.08 -5.26 -21.10
C ILE A 114 16.05 -5.00 -19.60
N LYS A 115 15.69 -3.78 -19.21
CA LYS A 115 15.60 -3.36 -17.80
C LYS A 115 14.14 -3.26 -17.37
N THR A 116 13.79 -3.94 -16.29
CA THR A 116 12.48 -3.87 -15.64
C THR A 116 12.62 -3.26 -14.25
N SER A 117 12.00 -2.10 -14.03
CA SER A 117 12.01 -1.43 -12.73
C SER A 117 10.95 -2.04 -11.81
N VAL A 118 11.36 -2.39 -10.59
CA VAL A 118 10.49 -2.83 -9.51
C VAL A 118 10.47 -1.72 -8.48
N ILE A 119 9.38 -0.95 -8.50
CA ILE A 119 9.13 0.12 -7.55
C ILE A 119 7.99 -0.27 -6.60
N TRP A 120 8.15 0.13 -5.35
CA TRP A 120 7.06 0.09 -4.38
C TRP A 120 5.99 1.08 -4.82
N ALA A 121 4.81 0.58 -5.14
CA ALA A 121 3.61 1.40 -5.13
C ALA A 121 3.32 1.69 -3.65
N THR A 122 4.04 2.63 -3.06
CA THR A 122 3.53 3.26 -1.86
C THR A 122 2.24 3.93 -2.29
N PRO A 123 1.07 3.56 -1.73
CA PRO A 123 -0.04 4.48 -1.77
C PRO A 123 0.49 5.69 -1.00
N ASN A 124 0.99 6.68 -1.71
CA ASN A 124 1.19 8.01 -1.17
C ASN A 124 -0.21 8.60 -0.98
N VAL A 125 -1.05 7.93 -0.19
CA VAL A 125 -2.17 8.53 0.51
C VAL A 125 -1.56 9.31 1.67
N SER A 126 -0.63 10.19 1.33
CA SER A 126 -0.23 11.30 2.18
C SER A 126 -1.40 12.26 2.16
N PHE A 127 -2.53 11.86 2.76
CA PHE A 127 -3.50 12.79 3.28
C PHE A 127 -2.80 13.50 4.44
N ILE A 128 -1.87 14.40 4.08
CA ILE A 128 -1.37 15.41 4.99
C ILE A 128 -2.58 16.31 5.19
N ILE A 129 -3.37 16.01 6.22
CA ILE A 129 -4.51 16.82 6.60
C ILE A 129 -3.96 18.23 6.85
N PRO A 130 -4.36 19.23 6.05
CA PRO A 130 -3.80 20.57 6.19
C PRO A 130 -4.07 21.09 7.59
N LEU A 131 -3.06 21.68 8.24
CA LEU A 131 -3.19 22.20 9.61
C LEU A 131 -4.37 23.18 9.76
N TRP A 132 -4.71 23.90 8.69
CA TRP A 132 -5.85 24.81 8.68
C TRP A 132 -7.20 24.11 8.90
N VAL A 133 -7.37 22.87 8.42
CA VAL A 133 -8.59 22.06 8.63
C VAL A 133 -8.75 21.69 10.10
N ILE A 134 -7.64 21.40 10.79
CA ILE A 134 -7.63 21.11 12.23
C ILE A 134 -8.03 22.37 13.02
N ILE A 135 -7.46 23.51 12.66
CA ILE A 135 -7.78 24.81 13.30
C ILE A 135 -9.26 25.14 13.13
N LEU A 136 -9.80 24.96 11.92
CA LEU A 136 -11.21 25.24 11.62
C LEU A 136 -12.16 24.34 12.43
N ALA A 137 -11.80 23.06 12.59
CA ALA A 137 -12.58 22.11 13.39
C ALA A 137 -12.61 22.49 14.88
N ILE A 138 -11.47 22.93 15.44
CA ILE A 138 -11.39 23.39 16.83
C ILE A 138 -12.24 24.65 17.02
N LEU A 139 -12.17 25.62 16.10
CA LEU A 139 -12.93 26.85 16.20
C LEU A 139 -14.45 26.60 16.18
N LEU A 140 -14.92 25.75 15.26
CA LEU A 140 -16.32 25.33 15.18
C LEU A 140 -16.74 24.54 16.44
N GLY A 141 -15.90 23.62 16.91
CA GLY A 141 -16.17 22.84 18.12
C GLY A 141 -16.34 23.70 19.37
N LEU A 142 -15.46 24.68 19.58
CA LEU A 142 -15.54 25.62 20.70
C LEU A 142 -16.78 26.51 20.63
N LEU A 143 -17.15 26.96 19.43
CA LEU A 143 -18.35 27.78 19.22
C LEU A 143 -19.61 27.02 19.64
N VAL A 144 -19.75 25.77 19.19
CA VAL A 144 -20.89 24.91 19.54
C VAL A 144 -20.90 24.59 21.03
N LEU A 145 -19.72 24.29 21.60
CA LEU A 145 -19.58 24.02 23.02
C LEU A 145 -20.04 25.22 23.87
N ALA A 146 -19.64 26.43 23.50
CA ALA A 146 -20.04 27.66 24.19
C ALA A 146 -21.55 27.91 24.10
N MET A 147 -22.16 27.68 22.92
CA MET A 147 -23.61 27.82 22.77
C MET A 147 -24.38 26.81 23.65
N LEU A 148 -23.90 25.57 23.74
CA LEU A 148 -24.52 24.54 24.58
C LEU A 148 -24.42 24.88 26.07
N THR A 149 -23.25 25.34 26.54
CA THR A 149 -23.10 25.74 27.96
C THR A 149 -23.98 26.93 28.31
N LEU A 150 -24.10 27.92 27.42
CA LEU A 150 -25.01 29.07 27.59
C LEU A 150 -26.48 28.64 27.61
N ALA A 151 -26.88 27.72 26.72
CA ALA A 151 -28.23 27.19 26.69
C ALA A 151 -28.55 26.41 27.99
N LEU A 152 -27.65 25.53 28.44
CA LEU A 152 -27.80 24.79 29.69
C LEU A 152 -27.81 25.71 30.92
N TRP A 153 -27.04 26.80 30.88
CA TRP A 153 -27.07 27.82 31.93
C TRP A 153 -28.41 28.57 31.95
N LYS A 154 -28.93 28.98 30.80
CA LYS A 154 -30.23 29.65 30.67
C LYS A 154 -31.43 28.73 30.95
N CYS A 155 -31.30 27.44 30.67
CA CYS A 155 -32.30 26.43 31.02
C CYS A 155 -32.25 26.01 32.51
N GLY A 156 -31.41 26.64 33.34
CA GLY A 156 -31.43 26.45 34.79
C GLY A 156 -30.83 25.13 35.28
N PHE A 157 -30.07 24.41 34.44
CA PHE A 157 -29.47 23.13 34.84
C PHE A 157 -28.40 23.27 35.94
N PHE A 158 -27.74 24.44 36.01
CA PHE A 158 -26.77 24.78 37.04
C PHE A 158 -27.36 25.56 38.23
N ASP A 159 -28.65 25.95 38.18
CA ASP A 159 -29.37 26.53 39.32
C ASP A 159 -29.88 25.44 40.26
N ARG A 160 -28.97 24.57 40.72
CA ARG A 160 -29.27 23.83 41.94
C ARG A 160 -29.17 24.81 43.10
N PRO A 161 -30.24 25.02 43.88
CA PRO A 161 -30.12 25.75 45.14
C PRO A 161 -29.03 25.05 45.95
N ARG A 162 -28.01 25.80 46.37
CA ARG A 162 -27.17 25.38 47.49
C ARG A 162 -28.15 24.97 48.58
N ARG A 163 -28.08 23.72 49.07
CA ARG A 163 -28.71 23.40 50.36
C ARG A 163 -28.26 24.50 51.33
N PRO A 164 -29.16 24.98 52.22
CA PRO A 164 -28.73 25.83 53.31
C PRO A 164 -27.50 25.17 53.92
N ARG A 165 -26.42 25.94 54.02
CA ARG A 165 -25.30 25.58 54.86
C ARG A 165 -25.93 25.57 56.25
N ASP A 166 -26.35 24.40 56.72
CA ASP A 166 -26.68 24.24 58.12
C ASP A 166 -25.38 24.57 58.85
N ASP A 167 -25.39 25.76 59.45
CA ASP A 167 -24.44 26.21 60.43
C ASP A 167 -24.54 25.29 61.64
N MET A 168 -24.09 24.05 61.48
CA MET A 168 -23.75 23.20 62.62
C MET A 168 -22.41 23.72 63.10
N ALA A 169 -22.52 24.68 64.01
CA ALA A 169 -21.52 24.97 65.00
C ALA A 169 -20.78 23.69 65.38
N ASP A 170 -19.50 23.65 65.01
CA ASP A 170 -18.50 22.87 65.72
C ASP A 170 -18.59 23.29 67.19
N ARG A 171 -19.44 22.62 67.96
CA ARG A 171 -19.26 22.45 69.40
C ARG A 171 -18.05 21.54 69.60
N VAL A 172 -16.88 22.04 69.23
CA VAL A 172 -15.67 21.68 69.98
C VAL A 172 -15.90 22.28 71.35
N GLN A 173 -16.14 21.38 72.30
CA GLN A 173 -16.26 21.63 73.73
C GLN A 173 -15.32 22.76 74.19
N LEU A 174 -15.89 23.87 74.62
CA LEU A 174 -15.27 24.74 75.61
C LEU A 174 -16.12 24.60 76.88
N THR A 175 -16.00 23.46 77.56
CA THR A 175 -16.26 23.43 79.00
C THR A 175 -15.14 24.23 79.65
N SER A 176 -15.53 25.42 80.07
CA SER A 176 -14.89 26.24 81.09
C SER A 176 -14.30 25.38 82.21
N ASP A 177 -12.99 25.43 82.38
CA ASP A 177 -12.39 25.51 83.71
C ASP A 177 -11.57 26.80 83.77
N LYS A 178 -12.24 27.88 84.17
CA LYS A 178 -11.57 29.02 84.80
C LYS A 178 -11.72 28.81 86.31
N THR A 179 -10.71 28.18 86.91
CA THR A 179 -10.40 28.42 88.31
C THR A 179 -9.37 29.55 88.36
N THR A 180 -9.82 30.66 88.91
CA THR A 180 -9.11 31.90 89.16
C THR A 180 -8.15 31.75 90.35
N ASP A 181 -6.93 32.25 90.18
CA ASP A 181 -5.95 32.82 91.13
C ASP A 181 -5.92 32.35 92.60
N THR A 182 -4.76 31.83 93.04
CA THR A 182 -3.92 32.42 94.11
C THR A 182 -2.49 31.90 93.97
#